data_AF-A0A084BAB1-F1
#
_entry.id   AF-A0A084BAB1-F1
#
_cell.length_a   1.000
_cell.length_b   1.000
_cell.length_c   1.000
_cell.angle_alpha   90.00
_cell.angle_beta   90.00
_cell.angle_gamma   90.00
#
_symmetry.space_group_name_H-M   'P 1'
#
loop_
_entity.id
_entity.type
_entity.pdbx_description
1 polymer ?
#
loop_
_entity_poly.entity_id
_entity_poly.type
_entity_poly.pdbx_seq_one_letter_code
_entity_poly.pdbx_strand_id
1 'polypeptide(L)'
;MHNPQNHRTPTTQPQREIVVNIRDPITIGNFRAMTPRALKAHIDHAIEQSGNEHIAKIKTVSTNQLKSGDLSIKTATTADMEALRQFSGDWEQRIGNGSVIRTP
;
A
#
# COMPACT_ATOMS: atom_id res chain seq x y z
N MET A 1 -6.49 -25.37 28.71
CA MET A 1 -6.63 -23.95 28.34
C MET A 1 -5.98 -23.78 26.97
N HIS A 2 -6.77 -23.76 25.89
CA HIS A 2 -6.23 -23.55 24.54
C HIS A 2 -6.62 -22.15 24.09
N ASN A 3 -5.60 -21.31 23.92
CA ASN A 3 -5.71 -19.93 23.49
C ASN A 3 -6.28 -19.89 22.06
N PRO A 4 -7.42 -19.24 21.78
CA PRO A 4 -7.88 -19.11 20.41
C PRO A 4 -6.91 -18.18 19.69
N GLN A 5 -5.96 -18.78 18.96
CA GLN A 5 -5.19 -18.07 17.97
C GLN A 5 -6.20 -17.45 17.02
N ASN A 6 -6.28 -16.12 17.05
CA ASN A 6 -7.02 -15.29 16.12
C ASN A 6 -6.32 -15.40 14.75
N HIS A 7 -6.44 -16.58 14.12
CA HIS A 7 -6.23 -16.75 12.70
C HIS A 7 -7.38 -15.99 12.05
N ARG A 8 -7.16 -14.69 11.82
CA ARG A 8 -7.85 -14.02 10.72
C ARG A 8 -7.60 -14.88 9.50
N THR A 9 -8.65 -15.56 9.07
CA THR A 9 -8.71 -16.26 7.80
C THR A 9 -8.18 -15.32 6.73
N PRO A 10 -7.19 -15.72 5.91
CA PRO A 10 -6.91 -14.98 4.68
C PRO A 10 -8.15 -15.17 3.82
N THR A 11 -9.08 -14.21 3.87
CA THR A 11 -10.23 -14.22 2.98
C THR A 11 -9.68 -14.20 1.56
N THR A 12 -9.94 -15.30 0.85
CA THR A 12 -9.74 -15.54 -0.58
C THR A 12 -10.58 -14.57 -1.41
N GLN A 13 -10.41 -13.27 -1.22
CA GLN A 13 -10.67 -12.30 -2.26
C GLN A 13 -9.46 -12.35 -3.20
N PRO A 14 -9.62 -12.25 -4.53
CA PRO A 14 -8.50 -11.82 -5.35
C PRO A 14 -8.16 -10.41 -4.86
N GLN A 15 -7.25 -10.31 -3.88
CA GLN A 15 -6.98 -9.08 -3.16
C GLN A 15 -6.25 -8.17 -4.12
N ARG A 16 -7.01 -7.38 -4.89
CA ARG A 16 -6.54 -6.19 -5.61
C ARG A 16 -6.19 -5.10 -4.61
N GLU A 17 -5.54 -5.49 -3.53
CA GLU A 17 -5.22 -4.70 -2.37
C GLU A 17 -3.82 -5.09 -1.91
N ILE A 18 -2.98 -4.07 -1.70
CA ILE A 18 -1.63 -4.19 -1.17
C ILE A 18 -1.58 -3.47 0.15
N VAL A 19 -1.00 -4.12 1.16
CA VAL A 19 -0.75 -3.49 2.45
C VAL A 19 0.72 -3.07 2.52
N VAL A 20 0.94 -1.76 2.65
CA VAL A 20 2.27 -1.16 2.86
C VAL A 20 2.44 -0.91 4.35
N ASN A 21 3.47 -1.49 4.94
CA ASN A 21 3.85 -1.20 6.30
C ASN A 21 4.59 0.14 6.34
N ILE A 22 4.09 1.07 7.14
CA ILE A 22 4.74 2.36 7.37
C ILE A 22 5.33 2.32 8.77
N ARG A 23 6.66 2.42 8.88
CA ARG A 23 7.35 2.34 10.18
C ARG A 23 7.64 3.71 10.79
N ASP A 24 7.67 4.74 9.98
CA ASP A 24 7.97 6.10 10.43
C ASP A 24 6.72 6.78 11.01
N PRO A 25 6.72 7.17 12.30
CA PRO A 25 5.57 7.78 12.95
C PRO A 25 5.24 9.17 12.38
N ILE A 26 6.22 9.90 11.84
CA ILE A 26 6.00 11.19 11.22
C ILE A 26 5.20 11.02 9.92
N THR A 27 5.60 10.07 9.08
CA THR A 27 4.91 9.69 7.84
C THR A 27 3.48 9.20 8.13
N ILE A 28 3.29 8.38 9.17
CA ILE A 28 1.95 7.97 9.65
C ILE A 28 1.09 9.20 10.00
N GLY A 29 1.66 10.17 10.72
CA GLY A 29 0.96 11.41 11.09
C GLY A 29 0.59 12.26 9.88
N ASN A 30 1.52 12.40 8.92
CA ASN A 30 1.31 13.15 7.69
C ASN A 30 0.17 12.55 6.84
N PHE A 31 0.15 11.22 6.67
CA PHE A 31 -0.93 10.55 5.94
C PHE A 31 -2.28 10.70 6.63
N ARG A 32 -2.30 10.73 7.96
CA ARG A 32 -3.55 10.91 8.72
C ARG A 32 -4.11 12.33 8.58
N ALA A 33 -3.24 13.32 8.41
CA ALA A 33 -3.64 14.70 8.15
C ALA A 33 -4.13 14.93 6.71
N MET A 34 -3.78 14.04 5.77
CA MET A 34 -4.21 14.13 4.37
C MET A 34 -5.66 13.71 4.17
N THR A 35 -6.34 14.36 3.23
CA THR A 35 -7.64 13.87 2.73
C THR A 35 -7.45 12.58 1.93
N PRO A 36 -8.46 11.70 1.83
CA PRO A 36 -8.36 10.46 1.06
C PRO A 36 -7.94 10.67 -0.40
N ARG A 37 -8.41 11.76 -1.02
CA ARG A 37 -8.03 12.13 -2.39
C ARG A 37 -6.56 12.54 -2.50
N ALA A 38 -6.07 13.34 -1.53
CA ALA A 38 -4.67 13.74 -1.50
C ALA A 38 -3.76 12.53 -1.23
N LEU A 39 -4.14 11.64 -0.31
CA LEU A 39 -3.40 10.41 -0.04
C LEU A 39 -3.30 9.53 -1.28
N LYS A 40 -4.43 9.30 -1.97
CA LYS A 40 -4.44 8.56 -3.25
C LYS A 40 -3.50 9.21 -4.27
N ALA A 41 -3.60 10.51 -4.49
CA ALA A 41 -2.76 11.23 -5.46
C ALA A 41 -1.27 11.15 -5.10
N HIS A 42 -0.93 11.20 -3.81
CA HIS A 42 0.43 11.03 -3.31
C HIS A 42 1.00 9.66 -3.68
N ILE A 43 0.23 8.58 -3.46
CA ILE A 43 0.65 7.21 -3.84
C ILE A 43 0.77 7.08 -5.36
N ASP A 44 -0.20 7.61 -6.10
CA ASP A 44 -0.22 7.58 -7.56
C ASP A 44 1.05 8.24 -8.13
N HIS A 45 1.43 9.41 -7.60
CA HIS A 45 2.67 10.09 -7.96
C HIS A 45 3.93 9.32 -7.57
N ALA A 46 3.95 8.63 -6.43
CA ALA A 46 5.10 7.80 -6.05
C ALA A 46 5.31 6.63 -7.02
N ILE A 47 4.21 6.02 -7.49
CA ILE A 47 4.21 4.97 -8.50
C ILE A 47 4.64 5.52 -9.87
N GLU A 48 4.10 6.66 -10.30
CA GLU A 48 4.50 7.32 -11.56
C GLU A 48 5.98 7.69 -11.58
N GLN A 49 6.49 8.21 -10.46
CA GLN A 49 7.89 8.59 -10.30
C GLN A 49 8.82 7.40 -10.03
N SER A 50 8.30 6.17 -10.01
CA SER A 50 9.09 4.95 -9.80
C SER A 50 10.23 4.80 -10.82
N GLY A 51 10.08 5.39 -12.01
CA GLY A 51 11.00 5.20 -13.13
C GLY A 51 10.88 3.83 -13.79
N ASN A 52 9.91 3.01 -13.35
CA ASN A 52 9.68 1.66 -13.84
C ASN A 52 8.44 1.65 -14.74
N GLU A 53 8.65 1.43 -16.04
CA GLU A 53 7.58 1.49 -17.06
C GLU A 53 6.45 0.47 -16.84
N HIS A 54 6.73 -0.63 -16.13
CA HIS A 54 5.76 -1.68 -15.83
C HIS A 54 4.72 -1.23 -14.82
N ILE A 55 5.08 -0.31 -13.91
CA ILE A 55 4.20 0.16 -12.84
C ILE A 55 3.84 1.64 -12.95
N ALA A 56 4.62 2.46 -13.65
CA ALA A 56 4.39 3.90 -13.73
C ALA A 56 3.02 4.27 -14.36
N LYS A 57 2.44 3.37 -15.16
CA LYS A 57 1.11 3.55 -15.77
C LYS A 57 -0.03 3.06 -14.88
N ILE A 58 0.27 2.36 -13.78
CA ILE A 58 -0.73 1.79 -12.88
C ILE A 58 -1.33 2.92 -12.04
N LYS A 59 -2.66 3.04 -12.11
CA LYS A 59 -3.42 3.96 -11.27
C LYS A 59 -4.09 3.19 -10.14
N THR A 60 -3.94 3.70 -8.93
CA THR A 60 -4.66 3.17 -7.78
C THR A 60 -6.15 3.53 -7.89
N VAL A 61 -7.03 2.65 -7.42
CA VAL A 61 -8.47 2.92 -7.31
C VAL A 61 -8.74 3.73 -6.06
N SER A 62 -8.22 3.26 -4.93
CA SER A 62 -8.38 3.90 -3.63
C SER A 62 -7.14 3.67 -2.78
N THR A 63 -6.91 4.57 -1.83
CA THR A 63 -5.87 4.39 -0.80
C THR A 63 -6.44 4.83 0.54
N ASN A 64 -6.22 4.00 1.56
CA ASN A 64 -6.66 4.27 2.92
C ASN A 64 -5.54 3.95 3.91
N GLN A 65 -5.42 4.77 4.94
CA GLN A 65 -4.60 4.44 6.09
C GLN A 65 -5.40 3.55 7.06
N LEU A 66 -4.83 2.42 7.43
CA LEU A 66 -5.37 1.49 8.41
C LEU A 66 -5.21 2.05 9.83
N LYS A 67 -6.01 1.55 10.77
CA LYS A 67 -5.93 1.93 12.20
C LYS A 67 -4.54 1.68 12.81
N SER A 68 -3.79 0.72 12.25
CA SER A 68 -2.41 0.37 12.58
C SER A 68 -1.39 1.44 12.18
N GLY A 69 -1.74 2.33 11.24
CA GLY A 69 -0.82 3.29 10.61
C GLY A 69 -0.33 2.86 9.23
N ASP A 70 -0.43 1.56 8.91
CA ASP A 70 -0.18 0.97 7.59
C ASP A 70 -1.09 1.56 6.50
N LEU A 71 -0.69 1.44 5.24
CA LEU A 71 -1.53 1.82 4.10
C LEU A 71 -2.13 0.58 3.43
N SER A 72 -3.38 0.71 3.01
CA SER A 72 -4.08 -0.22 2.14
C SER A 72 -4.31 0.48 0.81
N ILE A 73 -3.76 -0.10 -0.27
CA ILE A 73 -3.81 0.43 -1.62
C ILE A 73 -4.60 -0.54 -2.48
N LYS A 74 -5.69 -0.06 -3.08
CA LYS A 74 -6.50 -0.86 -4.00
C LYS A 74 -6.17 -0.54 -5.45
N THR A 75 -6.05 -1.58 -6.28
CA THR A 75 -5.81 -1.47 -7.72
C THR A 75 -7.04 -1.87 -8.53
N ALA A 76 -7.04 -1.51 -9.82
CA ALA A 76 -8.14 -1.85 -10.72
C ALA A 76 -8.19 -3.36 -11.00
N THR A 77 -7.03 -3.95 -11.26
CA THR A 77 -6.88 -5.37 -11.57
C THR A 77 -5.92 -6.08 -10.62
N THR A 78 -6.01 -7.41 -10.58
CA THR A 78 -5.07 -8.25 -9.82
C THR A 78 -3.68 -8.19 -10.44
N ALA A 79 -3.56 -8.09 -11.77
CA ALA A 79 -2.28 -7.96 -12.46
C ALA A 79 -1.54 -6.68 -12.04
N ASP A 80 -2.26 -5.56 -11.92
CA ASP A 80 -1.70 -4.31 -11.41
C ASP A 80 -1.19 -4.46 -9.97
N MET A 81 -1.95 -5.15 -9.14
CA MET A 81 -1.56 -5.42 -7.75
C MET A 81 -0.27 -6.26 -7.71
N GLU A 82 -0.20 -7.30 -8.52
CA GLU A 82 0.98 -8.16 -8.56
C GLU A 82 2.20 -7.43 -9.12
N ALA A 83 2.03 -6.58 -10.13
CA ALA A 83 3.12 -5.75 -10.65
C ALA A 83 3.63 -4.77 -9.59
N LEU A 84 2.74 -4.04 -8.90
CA LEU A 84 3.13 -3.15 -7.81
C LEU A 84 3.83 -3.89 -6.67
N ARG A 85 3.39 -5.12 -6.34
CA ARG A 85 4.06 -5.94 -5.32
C ARG A 85 5.46 -6.38 -5.78
N GLN A 86 5.59 -6.82 -7.03
CA GLN A 86 6.86 -7.30 -7.58
C GLN A 86 7.91 -6.18 -7.66
N PHE A 87 7.47 -4.97 -8.03
CA PHE A 87 8.34 -3.80 -8.18
C PHE A 87 8.24 -2.85 -6.97
N SER A 88 7.99 -3.40 -5.78
CA SER A 88 7.78 -2.59 -4.58
C SER A 88 8.96 -1.66 -4.28
N GLY A 89 10.18 -2.17 -4.42
CA GLY A 89 11.41 -1.43 -4.15
C GLY A 89 11.57 -0.16 -4.98
N ASP A 90 10.90 -0.07 -6.13
CA ASP A 90 10.92 1.14 -6.95
C ASP A 90 10.02 2.24 -6.34
N TRP A 91 8.78 1.96 -5.94
CA TRP A 91 7.86 3.03 -5.52
C TRP A 91 7.71 3.17 -4.00
N GLU A 92 7.97 2.13 -3.22
CA GLU A 92 7.68 2.12 -1.77
C GLU A 92 8.46 3.20 -1.01
N GLN A 93 9.74 3.38 -1.33
CA GLN A 93 10.62 4.39 -0.70
C GLN A 93 10.19 5.82 -1.06
N ARG A 94 9.46 5.99 -2.16
CA ARG A 94 9.02 7.30 -2.66
C ARG A 94 7.73 7.79 -1.98
N ILE A 95 7.02 6.91 -1.27
CA ILE A 95 5.80 7.27 -0.54
C ILE A 95 6.12 8.01 0.76
N GLY A 96 7.18 7.60 1.43
CA GLY A 96 7.56 8.18 2.71
C GLY A 96 8.72 7.41 3.31
N ASN A 97 9.46 8.10 4.17
CA ASN A 97 10.69 7.56 4.76
C ASN A 97 10.35 6.29 5.57
N GLY A 98 11.02 5.17 5.29
CA GLY A 98 10.81 3.92 6.04
C GLY A 98 9.52 3.15 5.73
N SER A 99 8.93 3.36 4.55
CA SER A 99 7.85 2.51 4.02
C SER A 99 8.40 1.17 3.53
N VAL A 100 7.75 0.06 3.86
CA VAL A 100 8.11 -1.29 3.41
C VAL A 100 6.85 -2.08 3.03
N ILE A 101 6.81 -2.77 1.89
CA ILE A 101 5.66 -3.64 1.59
C ILE A 101 5.63 -4.85 2.52
N ARG A 102 4.46 -5.14 3.10
CA ARG A 102 4.29 -6.33 3.94
C ARG A 102 4.02 -7.54 3.03
N THR A 103 5.05 -8.34 2.79
CA THR A 103 4.87 -9.68 2.21
C THR A 103 4.30 -10.62 3.27
N PRO A 104 3.29 -11.46 2.94
CA PRO A 104 2.79 -12.49 3.86
C PRO A 104 3.85 -13.54 4.19
#